data_AF-A0A7V9A8V1-F1
#
_entry.id   AF-A0A7V9A8V1-F1
#
_cell.length_a   1.000
_cell.length_b   1.000
_cell.length_c   1.000
_cell.angle_alpha   90.00
_cell.angle_beta   90.00
_cell.angle_gamma   90.00
#
_symmetry.space_group_name_H-M   'P 1'
#
loop_
_entity.id
_entity.type
_entity.pdbx_description
1 polymer ?
#
loop_
_entity_poly.entity_id
_entity_poly.type
_entity_poly.pdbx_seq_one_letter_code
_entity_poly.pdbx_strand_id
1 'polypeptide(L)' 'MNDNLARAQMFELLERYTAGSILHLLSEIYEQAAKEAESAGDVAAYERYKMLGHALFVVGQGIDSTNPS' A
#
# COMPACT_ATOMS: atom_id res chain seq x y z
N MET A 1 -5.95 11.93 -21.17
CA MET A 1 -6.22 12.31 -19.77
C MET A 1 -5.06 13.19 -19.34
N ASN A 2 -5.29 14.40 -18.80
CA ASN A 2 -4.21 15.30 -18.39
C ASN A 2 -3.70 14.85 -17.00
N ASP A 3 -2.39 14.66 -16.84
CA ASP A 3 -1.76 14.22 -15.58
C ASP A 3 -2.17 15.08 -14.38
N ASN A 4 -2.41 16.37 -14.59
CA ASN A 4 -2.88 17.28 -13.54
C ASN A 4 -4.29 16.93 -13.04
N LEU A 5 -5.16 16.44 -13.93
CA LEU A 5 -6.52 16.01 -13.58
C LEU A 5 -6.50 14.67 -12.81
N ALA A 6 -5.66 13.74 -13.25
CA ALA A 6 -5.48 12.45 -12.58
C ALA A 6 -4.93 12.64 -11.15
N ARG A 7 -3.96 13.55 -10.99
CA ARG A 7 -3.39 13.90 -9.68
C ARG A 7 -4.42 14.56 -8.76
N ALA A 8 -5.23 15.48 -9.27
CA ALA A 8 -6.28 16.14 -8.48
C ALA A 8 -7.33 15.14 -7.98
N GLN A 9 -7.82 14.25 -8.86
CA GLN A 9 -8.75 13.17 -8.50
C GLN A 9 -8.15 12.22 -7.47
N MET A 10 -6.85 11.93 -7.57
CA MET A 10 -6.14 11.10 -6.61
C MET A 10 -6.09 11.78 -5.23
N PHE A 11 -5.79 13.09 -5.16
CA PHE A 11 -5.80 13.82 -3.89
C PHE A 11 -7.18 13.86 -3.24
N GLU A 12 -8.23 14.12 -4.02
CA GLU A 12 -9.61 14.16 -3.53
C GLU A 12 -10.09 12.79 -2.99
N LEU A 13 -9.61 11.70 -3.62
CA LEU A 13 -9.78 10.35 -3.10
C LEU A 13 -9.03 10.14 -1.78
N LEU A 14 -7.75 10.54 -1.74
CA LEU A 14 -6.88 10.37 -0.57
C LEU A 14 -7.36 11.17 0.65
N GLU A 15 -8.02 12.32 0.46
CA GLU A 15 -8.63 13.10 1.55
C GLU A 15 -9.70 12.32 2.33
N ARG A 16 -10.27 11.26 1.74
CA ARG A 16 -11.27 10.41 2.39
C ARG A 16 -10.68 9.24 3.17
N TYR A 17 -9.36 9.05 3.09
CA TYR A 17 -8.67 7.94 3.74
C TYR A 17 -7.75 8.45 4.84
N THR A 18 -7.69 7.71 5.96
CA THR A 18 -6.64 7.94 6.94
C THR A 18 -5.29 7.58 6.33
N ALA A 19 -4.21 8.15 6.88
CA ALA A 19 -2.86 7.74 6.49
C ALA A 19 -2.65 6.23 6.71
N GLY A 20 -3.23 5.64 7.76
CA GLY A 20 -3.18 4.20 7.98
C GLY A 20 -3.93 3.40 6.91
N SER A 21 -5.12 3.85 6.50
CA SER A 21 -5.90 3.24 5.41
C SER A 21 -5.12 3.20 4.09
N ILE A 22 -4.37 4.27 3.77
CA ILE A 22 -3.52 4.32 2.57
C ILE A 22 -2.39 3.29 2.68
N LEU A 23 -1.75 3.16 3.84
CA LEU A 23 -0.69 2.18 4.06
C LEU A 23 -1.22 0.74 3.99
N HIS A 24 -2.45 0.50 4.49
CA HIS A 24 -3.12 -0.79 4.33
C HIS A 24 -3.38 -1.12 2.86
N LEU A 25 -3.89 -0.19 2.06
CA LEU A 25 -4.07 -0.39 0.62
C LEU A 25 -2.74 -0.70 -0.09
N LEU A 26 -1.67 0.02 0.25
CA LEU A 26 -0.34 -0.26 -0.30
C LEU A 26 0.16 -1.65 0.13
N SER A 27 -0.13 -2.09 1.36
CA SER A 27 0.25 -3.43 1.83
C SER A 27 -0.40 -4.54 1.00
N GLU A 28 -1.66 -4.37 0.59
CA GLU A 28 -2.37 -5.31 -0.29
C GLU A 28 -1.75 -5.37 -1.69
N ILE A 29 -1.36 -4.22 -2.24
CA ILE A 29 -0.67 -4.15 -3.53
C ILE A 29 0.65 -4.94 -3.49
N TYR A 30 1.44 -4.78 -2.42
CA TYR A 30 2.69 -5.54 -2.26
C TYR A 30 2.44 -7.02 -2.00
N GLU A 31 1.37 -7.40 -1.31
CA GLU A 31 1.01 -8.80 -1.16
C GLU A 31 0.63 -9.45 -2.50
N GLN A 32 -0.10 -8.74 -3.36
CA GLN A 32 -0.39 -9.20 -4.70
C GLN A 32 0.89 -9.33 -5.55
N ALA A 33 1.78 -8.33 -5.51
CA ALA A 33 3.07 -8.39 -6.19
C ALA A 33 3.95 -9.55 -5.68
N ALA A 34 3.89 -9.87 -4.39
CA ALA A 34 4.59 -11.03 -3.83
C ALA A 34 4.07 -12.34 -4.45
N LYS A 35 2.75 -12.54 -4.54
CA LYS A 35 2.15 -13.74 -5.16
C LYS A 35 2.55 -13.89 -6.63
N GLU A 36 2.64 -12.78 -7.36
CA GLU A 36 3.10 -12.76 -8.75
C GLU A 36 4.57 -13.16 -8.86
N ALA A 37 5.43 -12.64 -7.97
CA ALA A 37 6.85 -13.01 -7.91
C ALA A 37 7.05 -14.49 -7.54
N GLU A 38 6.28 -15.00 -6.58
CA GLU A 38 6.28 -16.42 -6.21
C GLU A 38 5.89 -17.31 -7.40
N SER A 39 4.83 -16.94 -8.11
CA SER A 39 4.37 -17.66 -9.32
C SER A 39 5.39 -17.61 -10.46
N ALA A 40 6.20 -16.55 -10.54
CA ALA A 40 7.29 -16.42 -11.50
C ALA A 40 8.59 -17.11 -11.06
N GLY A 41 8.66 -17.66 -9.85
CA GLY A 41 9.87 -18.27 -9.28
C GLY A 41 10.94 -17.26 -8.84
N ASP A 42 10.60 -15.97 -8.73
CA ASP A 42 11.52 -14.94 -8.26
C ASP A 42 11.44 -14.81 -6.73
N VAL A 43 12.21 -15.65 -6.05
CA VAL A 43 12.28 -15.71 -4.58
C VAL A 43 12.75 -14.38 -3.97
N ALA A 44 13.69 -13.69 -4.62
CA ALA A 44 14.23 -12.44 -4.10
C ALA A 44 13.22 -11.29 -4.17
N ALA A 45 12.41 -11.24 -5.24
CA ALA A 45 11.31 -10.29 -5.34
C ALA A 45 10.18 -10.63 -4.35
N TYR A 46 9.81 -11.91 -4.22
CA TYR A 46 8.81 -12.38 -3.26
C TYR A 46 9.11 -11.92 -1.83
N GLU A 47 10.32 -12.23 -1.32
CA GLU A 47 10.72 -11.87 0.04
C GLU A 47 10.70 -10.35 0.27
N ARG A 48 11.17 -9.58 -0.72
CA ARG A 48 11.19 -8.12 -0.67
C ARG A 48 9.77 -7.55 -0.59
N TYR A 49 8.86 -8.03 -1.43
CA TYR A 49 7.47 -7.57 -1.45
C TYR A 49 6.73 -7.98 -0.18
N LYS A 50 6.95 -9.20 0.33
CA LYS A 50 6.40 -9.64 1.63
C LYS A 50 6.86 -8.74 2.77
N MET A 51 8.16 -8.42 2.83
CA MET A 51 8.71 -7.54 3.86
C MET A 51 8.10 -6.14 3.79
N LEU A 52 8.01 -5.55 2.59
CA LEU A 52 7.41 -4.23 2.38
C LEU A 52 5.92 -4.21 2.76
N GLY A 53 5.15 -5.21 2.31
CA GLY A 53 3.74 -5.34 2.65
C GLY A 53 3.52 -5.42 4.16
N HIS A 54 4.31 -6.24 4.87
CA HIS A 54 4.21 -6.36 6.32
C HIS A 54 4.58 -5.05 7.05
N ALA A 55 5.65 -4.38 6.62
CA ALA A 55 6.05 -3.10 7.21
C ALA A 55 4.93 -2.04 7.06
N LEU A 56 4.34 -1.94 5.87
CA LEU A 56 3.24 -1.02 5.60
C LEU A 56 1.99 -1.34 6.44
N PHE A 57 1.65 -2.62 6.59
CA PHE A 57 0.53 -3.06 7.41
C PHE A 57 0.71 -2.67 8.88
N VAL A 58 1.86 -2.97 9.47
CA VAL A 58 2.14 -2.68 10.89
C VAL A 58 2.20 -1.18 11.15
N VAL A 59 2.85 -0.42 10.28
CA VAL A 59 2.91 1.04 10.40
C VAL A 59 1.51 1.65 10.23
N GLY A 60 0.72 1.16 9.26
CA GLY A 60 -0.67 1.59 9.07
C GLY A 60 -1.51 1.38 10.32
N GLN A 61 -1.43 0.19 10.91
CA GLN A 61 -2.15 -0.13 12.15
C GLN A 61 -1.72 0.77 13.32
N GLY A 62 -0.42 1.06 13.44
CA GLY A 62 0.10 1.97 14.46
C GLY A 62 -0.40 3.40 14.30
N ILE A 63 -0.46 3.89 13.05
CA ILE A 63 -1.00 5.22 12.74
C ILE A 63 -2.49 5.31 13.06
N ASP A 64 -3.30 4.34 12.61
CA ASP A 64 -4.73 4.33 12.89
C ASP A 64 -5.02 4.19 14.40
N SER A 65 -4.19 3.44 15.13
CA SER A 65 -4.32 3.29 16.59
C SER A 65 -3.94 4.55 17.37
N THR A 66 -3.02 5.36 16.86
CA THR A 66 -2.55 6.60 17.52
C THR A 66 -3.31 7.84 17.08
N ASN A 67 -3.97 7.77 15.93
CA ASN A 67 -4.77 8.85 15.36
C ASN A 67 -6.13 8.31 14.90
N PRO A 68 -6.99 7.85 15.82
CA PRO A 68 -8.33 7.41 15.51
C PRO A 68 -9.17 8.63 15.13
N SER A 69 -9.07 9.06 13.88
CA SER A 69 -9.95 10.07 13.26
C SER A 69 -11.33 9.50 13.02
#